data_AF-A0A8H7GQY7-F1
#
_entry.id   AF-A0A8H7GQY7-F1
#
_cell.length_a   1.000
_cell.length_b   1.000
_cell.length_c   1.000
_cell.angle_alpha   90.00
_cell.angle_beta   90.00
_cell.angle_gamma   90.00
#
_symmetry.space_group_name_H-M   'P 1'
#
loop_
_entity.id
_entity.type
_entity.pdbx_description
1 polymer ?
#
loop_
_entity_poly.entity_id
_entity_poly.type
_entity_poly.pdbx_seq_one_letter_code
_entity_poly.pdbx_strand_id
1 'polypeptide(L)'
;MSFFETTPIGRILNRFSNDVYKVDEVLGRVFGMFFSNTVKVLFTILVICFSTWQFILIAIPLGVLYVYYQQYYLKTSRELRRVDSTTRSPIYANFQESLNGVSIIRAYGQEDRFRHLNRSRIDKNMRAYHPSINANRWLAVRLELLGSIIILAASGLAILSLKSGTISAGLIGLSVSYSLQITQSLNWIVRMTVEVETNIVSVERILEYSRLTPEAPEVIEDHRPRESWPEKGEVVFKNYSTRYRPELDLVLKGISLNIKPHEKIGIVGRTGAGKSSLTLALFRIIEAASGHIEIDDTNTSELGLADLRHKLSIIPQDAQVFEGSIRSNLDPTGCYSDEQLWRALELSHLKEHVLRMYEDRDKESSDIESALDVTMSEGGSNLSVGQRQLMCLARALLIPSAILVLDEATAAVDVETDRVLQQTIRSEFKDRTILTIAHRLNTIMDSDRIVVLEQGQIAEFDSPENLLKRKDSLFYSLSKEGGFVEDEKPEDS
;
A
#
# COMPACT_ATOMS: atom_id res chain seq x y z
N MET A 1 5.03 -8.63 -3.99
CA MET A 1 4.00 -8.79 -2.93
C MET A 1 4.51 -8.68 -1.49
N SER A 2 5.65 -9.28 -1.11
CA SER A 2 6.14 -9.30 0.30
C SER A 2 6.14 -7.93 1.00
N PHE A 3 6.50 -6.86 0.30
CA PHE A 3 6.45 -5.49 0.85
C PHE A 3 5.04 -5.08 1.32
N PHE A 4 4.01 -5.33 0.51
CA PHE A 4 2.62 -4.94 0.81
C PHE A 4 1.98 -5.84 1.89
N GLU A 5 2.40 -7.09 2.02
CA GLU A 5 1.92 -7.97 3.09
C GLU A 5 2.55 -7.65 4.45
N THR A 6 3.82 -7.21 4.46
CA THR A 6 4.55 -6.89 5.70
C THR A 6 4.32 -5.45 6.17
N THR A 7 4.02 -4.55 5.24
CA THR A 7 3.89 -3.12 5.52
C THR A 7 2.41 -2.73 5.62
N PRO A 8 1.94 -2.23 6.77
CA PRO A 8 0.56 -1.79 6.91
C PRO A 8 0.19 -0.70 5.90
N ILE A 9 -0.98 -0.81 5.26
CA ILE A 9 -1.44 0.15 4.23
C ILE A 9 -1.47 1.60 4.75
N GLY A 10 -1.86 1.80 6.01
CA GLY A 10 -1.85 3.13 6.64
C GLY A 10 -0.46 3.76 6.74
N ARG A 11 0.60 2.95 6.83
CA ARG A 11 1.98 3.45 6.78
C ARG A 11 2.33 3.94 5.37
N ILE A 12 1.94 3.21 4.34
CA ILE A 12 2.15 3.58 2.94
C ILE A 12 1.37 4.88 2.63
N LEU A 13 0.08 4.94 2.97
CA LEU A 13 -0.74 6.14 2.77
C LEU A 13 -0.21 7.37 3.52
N ASN A 14 0.31 7.19 4.74
CA ASN A 14 0.90 8.31 5.49
C ASN A 14 2.20 8.84 4.84
N ARG A 15 2.91 8.03 4.04
CA ARG A 15 4.07 8.50 3.27
C ARG A 15 3.61 9.42 2.15
N PHE A 16 2.64 8.99 1.34
CA PHE A 16 2.10 9.76 0.21
C PHE A 16 1.32 11.01 0.62
N SER A 17 0.66 11.00 1.78
CA SER A 17 -0.09 12.15 2.27
C SER A 17 0.78 13.07 3.13
N ASN A 18 1.08 12.67 4.37
CA ASN A 18 1.67 13.53 5.38
C ASN A 18 3.17 13.79 5.16
N ASP A 19 3.94 12.76 4.79
CA ASP A 19 5.38 12.95 4.60
C ASP A 19 5.66 13.77 3.34
N VAL A 20 4.95 13.55 2.23
CA VAL A 20 5.02 14.40 1.03
C VAL A 20 4.58 15.84 1.33
N TYR A 21 3.43 16.02 2.01
CA TYR A 21 2.96 17.35 2.42
C TYR A 21 4.01 18.13 3.23
N LYS A 22 4.74 17.47 4.14
CA LYS A 22 5.81 18.13 4.89
C LYS A 22 6.97 18.56 4.02
N VAL A 23 7.29 17.79 2.97
CA VAL A 23 8.34 18.16 2.02
C VAL A 23 7.90 19.36 1.19
N ASP A 24 6.68 19.33 0.67
CA ASP A 24 6.16 20.35 -0.25
C ASP A 24 5.88 21.69 0.46
N GLU A 25 5.16 21.65 1.58
CA GLU A 25 4.60 22.86 2.22
C GLU A 25 5.37 23.32 3.47
N VAL A 26 5.87 22.36 4.25
CA VAL A 26 6.42 22.68 5.59
C VAL A 26 7.91 22.98 5.51
N LEU A 27 8.72 22.11 4.90
CA LEU A 27 10.17 22.25 4.90
C LEU A 27 10.60 23.55 4.22
N GLY A 28 10.09 23.85 3.02
CA GLY A 28 10.43 25.08 2.31
C GLY A 28 10.14 26.34 3.13
N ARG A 29 8.98 26.39 3.78
CA ARG A 29 8.56 27.49 4.67
C ARG A 29 9.48 27.62 5.89
N VAL A 30 9.77 26.51 6.56
CA VAL A 30 10.63 26.49 7.75
C VAL A 30 12.06 26.90 7.40
N PHE A 31 12.61 26.42 6.29
CA PHE A 31 13.92 26.85 5.79
C PHE A 31 13.94 28.34 5.47
N GLY A 32 12.92 28.85 4.78
CA GLY A 32 12.79 30.28 4.47
C GLY A 32 12.74 31.14 5.73
N MET A 33 11.95 30.74 6.73
CA MET A 33 11.89 31.44 8.02
C MET A 33 13.21 31.34 8.80
N PHE A 34 13.87 30.18 8.80
CA PHE A 34 15.17 29.99 9.44
C PHE A 34 16.23 30.92 8.84
N PHE A 35 16.35 30.94 7.51
CA PHE A 35 17.32 31.77 6.80
C PHE A 35 17.01 33.26 6.97
N SER A 36 15.74 33.66 6.83
CA SER A 36 15.31 35.05 7.03
C SER A 36 15.65 35.55 8.43
N ASN A 37 15.33 34.79 9.48
CA ASN A 37 15.64 35.20 10.85
C ASN A 37 17.14 35.18 11.14
N THR A 38 17.89 34.24 10.56
CA THR A 38 19.36 34.21 10.69
C THR A 38 19.99 35.46 10.08
N VAL A 39 19.56 35.84 8.86
CA VAL A 39 20.00 37.08 8.20
C VAL A 39 19.63 38.32 9.03
N LYS A 40 18.40 38.39 9.58
CA LYS A 40 17.97 39.51 10.45
C LYS A 40 18.85 39.66 11.69
N VAL A 41 19.17 38.57 12.38
CA VAL A 41 20.03 38.59 13.57
C VAL A 41 21.45 39.04 13.21
N LEU A 42 22.03 38.47 12.14
CA LEU A 42 23.36 38.86 11.67
C LEU A 42 23.40 40.35 11.30
N PHE A 43 22.41 40.83 10.55
CA PHE A 43 22.30 42.24 10.17
C PHE A 43 22.15 43.15 11.39
N THR A 44 21.33 42.76 12.37
CA THR A 44 21.15 43.54 13.61
C THR A 44 22.45 43.64 14.40
N ILE A 45 23.19 42.52 14.55
CA ILE A 45 24.50 42.53 15.22
C ILE A 45 25.48 43.44 14.46
N LEU A 46 25.52 43.35 13.13
CA LEU A 46 26.39 44.20 12.31
C LEU A 46 26.09 45.70 12.48
N VAL A 47 24.81 46.08 12.48
CA VAL A 47 24.38 47.47 12.69
C VAL A 47 24.81 47.97 14.07
N ILE A 48 24.59 47.17 15.12
CA ILE A 48 24.97 47.54 16.49
C ILE A 48 26.49 47.65 16.61
N CYS A 49 27.26 46.72 16.04
CA CYS A 49 28.72 46.75 16.06
C CYS A 49 29.30 47.92 15.26
N PHE A 50 28.70 48.28 14.12
CA PHE A 50 29.12 49.45 13.34
C PHE A 50 28.85 50.75 14.09
N SER A 51 27.70 50.84 14.75
CA SER A 51 27.37 51.99 15.61
C SER A 51 28.29 52.03 16.83
N THR A 52 28.45 50.92 17.55
CA THR A 52 29.23 50.86 18.79
C THR A 52 30.08 49.61 18.85
N TRP A 53 31.34 49.72 18.41
CA TRP A 53 32.26 48.58 18.27
C TRP A 53 32.53 47.84 19.60
N GLN A 54 32.44 48.53 20.74
CA GLN A 54 32.60 47.95 22.08
C GLN A 54 31.56 46.86 22.38
N PHE A 55 30.42 46.85 21.67
CA PHE A 55 29.38 45.84 21.82
C PHE A 55 29.89 44.43 21.51
N ILE A 56 30.91 44.28 20.66
CA ILE A 56 31.51 42.96 20.33
C ILE A 56 31.96 42.20 21.60
N LEU A 57 32.50 42.92 22.59
CA LEU A 57 32.96 42.32 23.85
C LEU A 57 31.82 41.70 24.66
N ILE A 58 30.60 42.21 24.52
CA ILE A 58 29.39 41.70 25.16
C ILE A 58 28.72 40.63 24.27
N ALA A 59 28.74 40.83 22.95
CA ALA A 59 28.13 39.92 21.99
C ALA A 59 28.76 38.52 22.00
N ILE A 60 30.08 38.41 22.13
CA ILE A 60 30.79 37.11 22.11
C ILE A 60 30.36 36.21 23.29
N PRO A 61 30.42 36.63 24.56
CA PRO A 61 29.94 35.82 25.69
C PRO A 61 28.45 35.45 25.58
N LEU A 62 27.60 36.39 25.14
CA LEU A 62 26.17 36.14 24.96
C LEU A 62 25.90 35.12 23.83
N GLY A 63 26.68 35.17 22.76
CA GLY A 63 26.63 34.19 21.67
C GLY A 63 27.01 32.78 22.12
N VAL A 64 28.07 32.65 22.94
CA VAL A 64 28.43 31.35 23.53
C VAL A 64 27.32 30.81 24.41
N LEU A 65 26.71 31.67 25.25
CA LEU A 65 25.59 31.26 26.11
C LEU A 65 24.35 30.89 25.30
N TYR A 66 24.09 31.59 24.19
CA TYR A 66 23.01 31.27 23.25
C TYR A 66 23.20 29.87 22.66
N VAL A 67 24.38 29.58 22.12
CA VAL A 67 24.71 28.25 21.55
C VAL A 67 24.58 27.16 22.61
N TYR A 68 25.03 27.43 23.84
CA TYR A 68 24.86 26.50 24.97
C TYR A 68 23.37 26.19 25.25
N TYR A 69 22.52 27.21 25.41
CA TYR A 69 21.09 27.00 25.64
C TYR A 69 20.40 26.32 24.46
N GLN A 70 20.76 26.68 23.23
CA GLN A 70 20.25 26.04 22.02
C GLN A 70 20.57 24.54 22.01
N GLN A 71 21.84 24.16 22.19
CA GLN A 71 22.28 22.76 22.18
C GLN A 71 21.61 21.94 23.29
N TYR A 72 21.50 22.51 24.49
CA TYR A 72 20.82 21.86 25.62
C TYR A 72 19.34 21.62 25.34
N TYR A 73 18.66 22.63 24.79
CA TYR A 73 17.25 22.56 24.42
C TYR A 73 17.01 21.56 23.28
N LEU A 74 17.81 21.59 22.22
CA LEU A 74 17.66 20.69 21.06
C LEU A 74 17.67 19.23 21.50
N LYS A 75 18.68 18.83 22.28
CA LYS A 75 18.83 17.46 22.79
C LYS A 75 17.60 17.01 23.58
N THR A 76 17.10 17.86 24.47
CA THR A 76 15.96 17.54 25.34
C THR A 76 14.64 17.54 24.57
N SER A 77 14.41 18.57 23.74
CA SER A 77 13.18 18.77 22.98
C SER A 77 12.95 17.64 21.97
N ARG A 78 14.02 17.18 21.31
CA ARG A 78 13.96 16.06 20.36
C ARG A 78 13.46 14.78 21.02
N GLU A 79 14.01 14.43 22.19
CA GLU A 79 13.58 13.23 22.92
C GLU A 79 12.15 13.36 23.45
N LEU A 80 11.77 14.52 23.98
CA LEU A 80 10.39 14.78 24.41
C LEU A 80 9.40 14.67 23.25
N ARG A 81 9.70 15.23 22.08
CA ARG A 81 8.89 15.09 20.87
C ARG A 81 8.80 13.64 20.40
N ARG A 82 9.88 12.86 20.53
CA ARG A 82 9.89 11.42 20.19
C ARG A 82 8.96 10.63 21.11
N VAL A 83 9.03 10.86 22.42
CA VAL A 83 8.14 10.20 23.41
C VAL A 83 6.68 10.63 23.21
N ASP A 84 6.44 11.92 22.96
CA ASP A 84 5.09 12.42 22.63
C ASP A 84 4.53 11.73 21.39
N SER A 85 5.29 11.72 20.29
CA SER A 85 4.84 11.08 19.04
C SER A 85 4.58 9.59 19.18
N THR A 86 5.43 8.85 19.92
CA THR A 86 5.28 7.40 20.11
C THR A 86 4.12 7.05 21.04
N THR A 87 3.86 7.86 22.06
CA THR A 87 2.72 7.66 22.98
C THR A 87 1.37 8.08 22.40
N ARG A 88 1.37 8.96 21.39
CA ARG A 88 0.15 9.41 20.71
C ARG A 88 -0.46 8.35 19.79
N SER A 89 0.36 7.54 19.11
CA SER A 89 -0.12 6.52 18.15
C SER A 89 -1.07 5.48 18.77
N PRO A 90 -0.80 4.90 19.95
CA PRO A 90 -1.72 3.97 20.61
C PRO A 90 -3.11 4.52 20.96
N ILE A 91 -3.27 5.85 21.05
CA ILE A 91 -4.57 6.49 21.30
C ILE A 91 -5.45 6.31 20.04
N TYR A 92 -4.92 6.66 18.86
CA TYR A 92 -5.61 6.49 17.60
C TYR A 92 -5.91 5.02 17.30
N ALA A 93 -4.96 4.12 17.57
CA ALA A 93 -5.17 2.68 17.41
C ALA A 93 -6.32 2.16 18.30
N ASN A 94 -6.35 2.57 19.58
CA ASN A 94 -7.43 2.20 20.50
C ASN A 94 -8.80 2.65 19.98
N PHE A 95 -8.84 3.88 19.45
CA PHE A 95 -10.05 4.51 19.00
C PHE A 95 -10.59 3.80 17.76
N GLN A 96 -9.72 3.50 16.79
CA GLN A 96 -10.08 2.76 15.57
C GLN A 96 -10.58 1.35 15.90
N GLU A 97 -9.89 0.63 16.79
CA GLU A 97 -10.30 -0.71 17.23
C GLU A 97 -11.66 -0.67 17.95
N SER A 98 -11.89 0.35 18.78
CA SER A 98 -13.17 0.53 19.48
C SER A 98 -14.32 0.85 18.52
N LEU A 99 -14.06 1.63 17.46
CA LEU A 99 -15.06 1.94 16.43
C LEU A 99 -15.44 0.70 15.63
N ASN A 100 -14.44 -0.07 15.19
CA ASN A 100 -14.65 -1.30 14.44
C ASN A 100 -15.37 -2.37 15.28
N GLY A 101 -15.10 -2.43 16.59
CA GLY A 101 -15.66 -3.41 17.52
C GLY A 101 -16.85 -2.92 18.34
N VAL A 102 -17.50 -1.82 17.98
CA VAL A 102 -18.49 -1.14 18.86
C VAL A 102 -19.66 -2.05 19.24
N SER A 103 -20.15 -2.89 18.32
CA SER A 103 -21.23 -3.84 18.56
C SER A 103 -20.83 -4.90 19.59
N ILE A 104 -19.61 -5.43 19.47
CA ILE A 104 -19.03 -6.43 20.37
C ILE A 104 -18.86 -5.85 21.77
N ILE A 105 -18.27 -4.64 21.87
CA ILE A 105 -18.03 -3.99 23.17
C ILE A 105 -19.34 -3.78 23.94
N ARG A 106 -20.39 -3.33 23.24
CA ARG A 106 -21.73 -3.14 23.83
C ARG A 106 -22.39 -4.46 24.18
N ALA A 107 -22.28 -5.48 23.32
CA ALA A 107 -22.86 -6.80 23.58
C ALA A 107 -22.29 -7.45 24.85
N TYR A 108 -21.00 -7.23 25.16
CA TYR A 108 -20.35 -7.75 26.36
C TYR A 108 -20.35 -6.78 27.55
N GLY A 109 -20.95 -5.58 27.44
CA GLY A 109 -21.02 -4.58 28.50
C GLY A 109 -19.64 -4.12 29.01
N GLN A 110 -18.64 -3.99 28.12
CA GLN A 110 -17.25 -3.67 28.48
C GLN A 110 -16.88 -2.18 28.26
N GLU A 111 -17.86 -1.27 28.21
CA GLU A 111 -17.63 0.14 27.90
C GLU A 111 -16.68 0.83 28.89
N ASP A 112 -16.84 0.56 30.19
CA ASP A 112 -16.00 1.20 31.21
C ASP A 112 -14.55 0.74 31.15
N ARG A 113 -14.30 -0.52 30.78
CA ARG A 113 -12.95 -1.04 30.56
C ARG A 113 -12.27 -0.29 29.41
N PHE A 114 -12.96 -0.13 28.29
CA PHE A 114 -12.43 0.60 27.13
C PHE A 114 -12.27 2.10 27.42
N ARG A 115 -13.19 2.70 28.17
CA ARG A 115 -13.08 4.10 28.64
C ARG A 115 -11.86 4.31 29.53
N HIS A 116 -11.62 3.40 30.49
CA HIS A 116 -10.45 3.46 31.36
C HIS A 116 -9.15 3.30 30.56
N LEU A 117 -9.11 2.34 29.63
CA LEU A 117 -7.96 2.13 28.76
C LEU A 117 -7.64 3.38 27.92
N ASN A 118 -8.67 4.01 27.35
CA ASN A 118 -8.50 5.23 26.57
C ASN A 118 -7.95 6.38 27.43
N ARG A 119 -8.52 6.61 28.63
CA ARG A 119 -8.03 7.62 29.57
C ARG A 119 -6.58 7.38 29.96
N SER A 120 -6.21 6.15 30.31
CA SER A 120 -4.83 5.78 30.66
C SER A 120 -3.84 6.07 29.52
N ARG A 121 -4.22 5.80 28.26
CA ARG A 121 -3.38 6.13 27.09
C ARG A 121 -3.25 7.63 26.88
N ILE A 122 -4.33 8.40 27.05
CA ILE A 122 -4.30 9.87 27.00
C ILE A 122 -3.39 10.43 28.10
N ASP A 123 -3.55 9.97 29.35
CA ASP A 123 -2.72 10.41 30.47
C ASP A 123 -1.24 10.14 30.24
N LYS A 124 -0.91 8.97 29.67
CA LYS A 124 0.46 8.61 29.31
C LYS A 124 1.04 9.55 28.25
N ASN A 125 0.26 9.95 27.24
CA ASN A 125 0.69 10.95 26.26
C ASN A 125 0.82 12.33 26.89
N MET A 126 -0.12 12.76 27.73
CA MET A 126 -0.05 14.05 28.43
C MET A 126 1.19 14.17 29.31
N ARG A 127 1.63 13.09 29.96
CA ARG A 127 2.90 13.05 30.72
C ARG A 127 4.13 13.33 29.85
N ALA A 128 4.09 13.07 28.55
CA ALA A 128 5.15 13.40 27.60
C ALA A 128 4.96 14.80 26.99
N TYR A 129 3.72 15.15 26.66
CA TYR A 129 3.36 16.41 26.02
C TYR A 129 3.60 17.64 26.92
N HIS A 130 3.19 17.58 28.20
CA HIS A 130 3.35 18.70 29.13
C HIS A 130 4.81 19.16 29.30
N PRO A 131 5.79 18.27 29.56
CA PRO A 131 7.20 18.64 29.57
C PRO A 131 7.68 19.27 28.27
N SER A 132 7.18 18.83 27.10
CA SER A 132 7.54 19.40 25.79
C SER A 132 7.13 20.88 25.67
N ILE A 133 5.92 21.23 26.11
CA ILE A 133 5.47 22.63 26.17
C ILE A 133 6.33 23.43 27.18
N ASN A 134 6.56 22.87 28.37
CA ASN A 134 7.32 23.57 29.41
C ASN A 134 8.78 23.82 28.99
N ALA A 135 9.39 22.89 28.24
CA ALA A 135 10.72 23.08 27.65
C ALA A 135 10.75 24.27 26.66
N ASN A 136 9.71 24.43 25.84
CA ASN A 136 9.59 25.60 24.96
C ASN A 136 9.50 26.92 25.76
N ARG A 137 8.74 26.92 26.87
CA ARG A 137 8.61 28.11 27.72
C ARG A 137 9.90 28.43 28.45
N TRP A 138 10.60 27.41 28.96
CA TRP A 138 11.92 27.52 29.58
C TRP A 138 12.93 28.18 28.63
N LEU A 139 12.99 27.72 27.39
CA LEU A 139 13.87 28.30 26.38
C LEU A 139 13.49 29.77 26.11
N ALA A 140 12.19 30.05 25.92
CA ALA A 140 11.72 31.39 25.62
C ALA A 140 12.17 32.41 26.66
N VAL A 141 11.99 32.12 27.95
CA VAL A 141 12.41 33.02 29.04
C VAL A 141 13.93 33.26 29.03
N ARG A 142 14.75 32.24 28.75
CA ARG A 142 16.21 32.38 28.70
C ARG A 142 16.67 33.21 27.49
N LEU A 143 16.08 32.98 26.33
CA LEU A 143 16.38 33.77 25.13
C LEU A 143 15.88 35.21 25.24
N GLU A 144 14.72 35.41 25.88
CA GLU A 144 14.20 36.74 26.19
C GLU A 144 15.13 37.51 27.13
N LEU A 145 15.62 36.85 28.19
CA LEU A 145 16.62 37.44 29.08
C LEU A 145 17.89 37.86 28.33
N LEU A 146 18.40 37.01 27.41
CA LEU A 146 19.56 37.35 26.61
C LEU A 146 19.30 38.53 25.65
N GLY A 147 18.14 38.52 25.00
CA GLY A 147 17.71 39.63 24.16
C GLY A 147 17.60 40.95 24.94
N SER A 148 17.03 40.91 26.16
CA SER A 148 16.96 42.07 27.05
C SER A 148 18.35 42.58 27.46
N ILE A 149 19.31 41.70 27.72
CA ILE A 149 20.70 42.10 28.00
C ILE A 149 21.34 42.75 26.76
N ILE A 150 21.08 42.22 25.56
CA ILE A 150 21.54 42.82 24.30
C ILE A 150 20.96 44.23 24.13
N ILE A 151 19.65 44.40 24.34
CA ILE A 151 18.97 45.69 24.23
C ILE A 151 19.53 46.69 25.25
N LEU A 152 19.74 46.25 26.50
CA LEU A 152 20.31 47.08 27.56
C LEU A 152 21.73 47.51 27.22
N ALA A 153 22.57 46.58 26.75
CA ALA A 153 23.94 46.85 26.35
C ALA A 153 24.00 47.80 25.14
N ALA A 154 23.21 47.53 24.09
CA ALA A 154 23.15 48.35 22.88
C ALA A 154 22.66 49.77 23.19
N SER A 155 21.59 49.89 23.98
CA SER A 155 21.03 51.20 24.35
C SER A 155 21.94 51.97 25.30
N GLY A 156 22.50 51.30 26.31
CA GLY A 156 23.42 51.91 27.26
C GLY A 156 24.71 52.40 26.61
N LEU A 157 25.31 51.59 25.74
CA LEU A 157 26.49 51.98 24.98
C LEU A 157 26.17 53.10 23.98
N ALA A 158 25.01 53.07 23.33
CA ALA A 158 24.61 54.14 22.42
C ALA A 158 24.43 55.49 23.13
N ILE A 159 23.85 55.51 24.34
CA ILE A 159 23.73 56.72 25.18
C ILE A 159 25.12 57.25 25.59
N LEU A 160 26.05 56.37 25.92
CA LEU A 160 27.43 56.77 26.24
C LEU A 160 28.14 57.36 25.02
N SER A 161 27.94 56.76 23.84
CA SER A 161 28.55 57.22 22.58
C SER A 161 27.98 58.56 22.09
N LEU A 162 26.74 58.91 22.46
CA LEU A 162 26.14 60.24 22.24
C LEU A 162 26.96 61.36 22.91
N LYS A 163 27.54 61.11 24.08
CA LYS A 163 28.38 62.10 24.79
C LYS A 163 29.69 62.38 24.07
N SER A 164 30.20 61.44 23.29
CA SER A 164 31.43 61.59 22.50
C SER A 164 31.22 62.28 21.15
N GLY A 165 29.98 62.50 20.69
CA GLY A 165 29.67 63.29 19.49
C GLY A 165 30.05 62.67 18.14
N THR A 166 30.53 61.42 18.11
CA THR A 166 31.09 60.76 16.92
C THR A 166 30.04 60.06 16.03
N ILE A 167 28.78 59.95 16.48
CA ILE A 167 27.73 59.14 15.82
C ILE A 167 26.47 59.97 15.60
N SER A 168 25.84 59.83 14.43
CA SER A 168 24.54 60.43 14.12
C SER A 168 23.42 59.87 15.00
N ALA A 169 22.55 60.75 15.52
CA ALA A 169 21.37 60.38 16.31
C ALA A 169 20.45 59.38 15.57
N GLY A 170 20.39 59.46 14.23
CA GLY A 170 19.62 58.52 13.41
C GLY A 170 20.18 57.09 13.47
N LEU A 171 21.51 56.92 13.48
CA LEU A 171 22.14 55.60 13.56
C LEU A 171 21.91 54.93 14.92
N ILE A 172 21.85 55.73 15.99
CA ILE A 172 21.53 55.27 17.34
C ILE A 172 20.07 54.81 17.42
N GLY A 173 19.13 55.61 16.89
CA GLY A 173 17.73 55.22 16.79
C GLY A 173 17.53 53.92 15.99
N LEU A 174 18.26 53.77 14.88
CA LEU A 174 18.28 52.56 14.05
C LEU A 174 18.82 51.34 14.84
N SER A 175 19.93 51.51 15.57
CA SER A 175 20.55 50.45 16.38
C SER A 175 19.62 49.94 17.49
N VAL A 176 18.98 50.86 18.22
CA VAL A 176 18.01 50.51 19.28
C VAL A 176 16.78 49.83 18.68
N SER A 177 16.25 50.34 17.55
CA SER A 177 15.07 49.78 16.89
C SER A 177 15.30 48.33 16.42
N TYR A 178 16.47 48.02 15.84
CA TYR A 178 16.81 46.66 15.47
C TYR A 178 17.11 45.77 16.69
N SER A 179 17.71 46.31 17.75
CA SER A 179 17.95 45.54 18.98
C SER A 179 16.65 45.00 19.59
N LEU A 180 15.52 45.72 19.47
CA LEU A 180 14.22 45.25 19.95
C LEU A 180 13.71 44.01 19.20
N GLN A 181 14.07 43.86 17.91
CA GLN A 181 13.64 42.73 17.08
C GLN A 181 14.50 41.48 17.28
N ILE A 182 15.69 41.60 17.91
CA ILE A 182 16.64 40.49 18.03
C ILE A 182 16.07 39.36 18.88
N THR A 183 15.34 39.69 19.94
CA THR A 183 14.81 38.72 20.90
C THR A 183 13.83 37.76 20.24
N GLN A 184 12.92 38.29 19.42
CA GLN A 184 11.96 37.47 18.66
C GLN A 184 12.69 36.62 17.62
N SER A 185 13.63 37.22 16.89
CA SER A 185 14.38 36.53 15.83
C SER A 185 15.20 35.35 16.39
N LEU A 186 15.86 35.52 17.54
CA LEU A 186 16.61 34.47 18.23
C LEU A 186 15.72 33.31 18.69
N ASN A 187 14.51 33.60 19.18
CA ASN A 187 13.53 32.58 19.56
C ASN A 187 13.06 31.77 18.33
N TRP A 188 12.76 32.46 17.23
CA TRP A 188 12.33 31.83 15.99
C TRP A 188 13.42 30.94 15.39
N ILE A 189 14.70 31.36 15.41
CA ILE A 189 15.80 30.52 14.92
C ILE A 189 15.81 29.15 15.61
N VAL A 190 15.77 29.10 16.95
CA VAL A 190 15.81 27.82 17.68
C VAL A 190 14.57 26.97 17.39
N ARG A 191 13.38 27.59 17.33
CA ARG A 191 12.13 26.87 16.98
C ARG A 191 12.22 26.27 15.59
N MET A 192 12.66 27.04 14.59
CA MET A 192 12.82 26.58 13.22
C MET A 192 13.88 25.48 13.12
N THR A 193 14.98 25.55 13.87
CA THR A 193 15.98 24.44 13.91
C THR A 193 15.34 23.12 14.35
N VAL A 194 14.53 23.13 15.42
CA VAL A 194 13.82 21.91 15.86
C VAL A 194 12.84 21.44 14.79
N GLU A 195 12.14 22.35 14.12
CA GLU A 195 11.20 21.99 13.06
C GLU A 195 11.90 21.41 11.82
N VAL A 196 13.05 21.94 11.42
CA VAL A 196 13.88 21.34 10.35
C VAL A 196 14.29 19.93 10.75
N GLU A 197 14.90 19.74 11.93
CA GLU A 197 15.34 18.41 12.40
C GLU A 197 14.17 17.41 12.52
N THR A 198 12.99 17.87 12.91
CA THR A 198 11.82 16.99 13.04
C THR A 198 11.26 16.61 11.66
N ASN A 199 11.16 17.56 10.74
CA ASN A 199 10.48 17.35 9.47
C ASN A 199 11.39 16.71 8.41
N ILE A 200 12.71 16.87 8.50
CA ILE A 200 13.67 16.25 7.57
C ILE A 200 13.63 14.72 7.61
N VAL A 201 13.22 14.12 8.73
CA VAL A 201 12.97 12.67 8.85
C VAL A 201 11.93 12.17 7.84
N SER A 202 11.01 13.04 7.39
CA SER A 202 10.04 12.71 6.36
C SER A 202 10.70 12.49 5.00
N VAL A 203 11.76 13.25 4.69
CA VAL A 203 12.57 13.07 3.47
C VAL A 203 13.31 11.74 3.52
N GLU A 204 13.94 11.42 4.65
CA GLU A 204 14.64 10.13 4.83
C GLU A 204 13.70 8.94 4.58
N ARG A 205 12.47 9.02 5.10
CA ARG A 205 11.43 8.00 4.91
C ARG A 205 10.90 7.88 3.49
N ILE A 206 10.85 8.97 2.73
CA ILE A 206 10.49 8.93 1.31
C ILE A 206 11.64 8.30 0.51
N LEU A 207 12.88 8.67 0.84
CA LEU A 207 14.08 8.09 0.23
C LEU A 207 14.27 6.60 0.55
N GLU A 208 13.79 6.14 1.71
CA GLU A 208 13.72 4.72 2.04
C GLU A 208 12.91 3.96 0.98
N TYR A 209 11.75 4.50 0.59
CA TYR A 209 10.85 3.87 -0.38
C TYR A 209 11.41 3.90 -1.81
N SER A 210 12.12 4.98 -2.18
CA SER A 210 12.76 5.06 -3.50
C SER A 210 13.97 4.12 -3.67
N ARG A 211 14.46 3.54 -2.57
CA ARG A 211 15.60 2.61 -2.54
C ARG A 211 15.19 1.16 -2.29
N LEU A 212 13.89 0.87 -2.20
CA LEU A 212 13.41 -0.50 -2.06
C LEU A 212 13.80 -1.31 -3.29
N THR A 213 14.08 -2.60 -3.10
CA THR A 213 14.31 -3.53 -4.20
C THR A 213 13.02 -3.63 -5.03
N PRO A 214 13.03 -3.20 -6.31
CA PRO A 214 11.87 -3.32 -7.17
C PRO A 214 11.61 -4.78 -7.54
N GLU A 215 10.42 -5.03 -8.09
CA GLU A 215 10.13 -6.30 -8.78
C GLU A 215 11.03 -6.43 -10.04
N ALA A 216 11.02 -7.61 -10.67
CA ALA A 216 11.71 -7.81 -11.94
C ALA A 216 11.21 -6.78 -13.00
N PRO A 217 12.05 -6.44 -14.00
CA PRO A 217 11.67 -5.45 -15.02
C PRO A 217 10.37 -5.83 -15.75
N GLU A 218 9.56 -4.82 -16.06
CA GLU A 218 8.34 -5.01 -16.85
C GLU A 218 8.64 -5.50 -18.27
N VAL A 219 9.70 -4.97 -18.88
CA VAL A 219 10.16 -5.32 -20.23
C VAL A 219 11.65 -5.62 -20.20
N ILE A 220 12.04 -6.70 -20.88
CA ILE A 220 13.45 -7.09 -21.09
C ILE A 220 13.65 -7.15 -22.60
N GLU A 221 14.19 -6.07 -23.19
CA GLU A 221 14.29 -5.90 -24.65
C GLU A 221 15.02 -7.07 -25.34
N ASP A 222 16.05 -7.62 -24.71
CA ASP A 222 16.85 -8.71 -25.29
C ASP A 222 16.11 -10.06 -25.35
N HIS A 223 15.01 -10.22 -24.60
CA HIS A 223 14.30 -11.49 -24.42
C HIS A 223 12.78 -11.36 -24.65
N ARG A 224 12.34 -10.42 -25.51
CA ARG A 224 10.91 -10.30 -25.81
C ARG A 224 10.44 -11.48 -26.66
N PRO A 225 9.30 -12.10 -26.30
CA PRO A 225 8.74 -13.18 -27.07
C PRO A 225 8.14 -12.62 -28.38
N ARG A 226 7.84 -13.50 -29.33
CA ARG A 226 7.11 -13.11 -30.56
C ARG A 226 5.72 -12.60 -30.19
N GLU A 227 5.15 -11.70 -30.98
CA GLU A 227 3.80 -11.16 -30.72
C GLU A 227 2.71 -12.24 -30.63
N SER A 228 2.88 -13.33 -31.40
CA SER A 228 1.98 -14.49 -31.42
C SER A 228 2.08 -15.37 -30.18
N TRP A 229 3.13 -15.21 -29.37
CA TRP A 229 3.33 -16.02 -28.17
C TRP A 229 2.33 -15.62 -27.06
N PRO A 230 1.83 -16.58 -26.27
CA PRO A 230 1.88 -18.03 -26.49
C PRO A 230 0.89 -18.46 -27.59
N GLU A 231 1.32 -19.36 -28.48
CA GLU A 231 0.52 -19.85 -29.62
C GLU A 231 -0.34 -21.06 -29.24
N LYS A 232 0.19 -21.97 -28.41
CA LYS A 232 -0.48 -23.22 -28.03
C LYS A 232 -0.95 -23.19 -26.59
N GLY A 233 -0.21 -22.53 -25.70
CA GLY A 233 -0.51 -22.48 -24.27
C GLY A 233 -0.14 -23.76 -23.53
N GLU A 234 0.95 -24.42 -23.93
CA GLU A 234 1.58 -25.50 -23.16
C GLU A 234 2.25 -24.91 -21.92
N VAL A 235 2.08 -25.54 -20.75
CA VAL A 235 2.69 -25.08 -19.49
C VAL A 235 3.46 -26.23 -18.84
N VAL A 236 4.77 -26.03 -18.66
CA VAL A 236 5.67 -27.05 -18.10
C VAL A 236 6.40 -26.51 -16.88
N PHE A 237 6.18 -27.12 -15.73
CA PHE A 237 6.97 -26.91 -14.52
C PHE A 237 8.12 -27.92 -14.50
N LYS A 238 9.37 -27.45 -14.40
CA LYS A 238 10.57 -28.31 -14.35
C LYS A 238 11.25 -28.20 -12.99
N ASN A 239 11.01 -29.18 -12.11
CA ASN A 239 11.55 -29.21 -10.74
C ASN A 239 11.37 -27.88 -9.97
N TYR A 240 10.23 -27.22 -10.19
CA TYR A 240 9.97 -25.87 -9.71
C TYR A 240 9.77 -25.85 -8.19
N SER A 241 10.45 -24.93 -7.51
CA SER A 241 10.27 -24.68 -6.08
C SER A 241 10.23 -23.20 -5.81
N THR A 242 9.39 -22.77 -4.86
CA THR A 242 9.29 -21.36 -4.48
C THR A 242 9.03 -21.20 -2.98
N ARG A 243 9.27 -19.99 -2.47
CA ARG A 243 9.03 -19.55 -1.09
C ARG A 243 8.64 -18.09 -1.08
N TYR A 244 7.78 -17.70 -0.14
CA TYR A 244 7.33 -16.31 0.00
C TYR A 244 8.45 -15.36 0.46
N ARG A 245 9.41 -15.86 1.25
CA ARG A 245 10.55 -15.08 1.74
C ARG A 245 11.81 -15.95 1.80
N PRO A 246 13.01 -15.37 1.62
CA PRO A 246 14.28 -16.10 1.66
C PRO A 246 14.46 -16.95 2.92
N GLU A 247 14.07 -16.41 4.08
CA GLU A 247 14.20 -17.02 5.40
C GLU A 247 13.17 -18.10 5.73
N LEU A 248 12.13 -18.26 4.91
CA LEU A 248 11.06 -19.26 5.12
C LEU A 248 11.34 -20.55 4.36
N ASP A 249 10.68 -21.62 4.80
CA ASP A 249 10.67 -22.89 4.10
C ASP A 249 9.99 -22.79 2.72
N LEU A 250 10.34 -23.72 1.84
CA LEU A 250 9.72 -23.85 0.52
C LEU A 250 8.23 -24.19 0.65
N VAL A 251 7.38 -23.40 -0.01
CA VAL A 251 5.94 -23.66 -0.09
C VAL A 251 5.61 -24.64 -1.20
N LEU A 252 6.30 -24.55 -2.35
CA LEU A 252 6.26 -25.55 -3.42
C LEU A 252 7.63 -26.19 -3.52
N LYS A 253 7.67 -27.52 -3.66
CA LYS A 253 8.87 -28.34 -3.53
C LYS A 253 8.98 -29.30 -4.72
N GLY A 254 9.86 -29.00 -5.66
CA GLY A 254 10.19 -29.88 -6.78
C GLY A 254 9.00 -30.24 -7.67
N ILE A 255 8.13 -29.27 -7.96
CA ILE A 255 6.96 -29.44 -8.82
C ILE A 255 7.42 -29.75 -10.25
N SER A 256 7.06 -30.93 -10.74
CA SER A 256 7.25 -31.33 -12.13
C SER A 256 5.90 -31.67 -12.74
N LEU A 257 5.42 -30.80 -13.61
CA LEU A 257 4.07 -30.84 -14.18
C LEU A 257 4.14 -30.51 -15.67
N ASN A 258 3.44 -31.26 -16.49
CA ASN A 258 3.29 -30.97 -17.92
C ASN A 258 1.80 -30.89 -18.24
N ILE A 259 1.35 -29.69 -18.60
CA ILE A 259 -0.01 -29.36 -19.04
C ILE A 259 0.04 -29.11 -20.54
N LYS A 260 -0.72 -29.92 -21.29
CA LYS A 260 -0.79 -29.86 -22.74
C LYS A 260 -1.61 -28.64 -23.21
N PRO A 261 -1.40 -28.19 -24.46
CA PRO A 261 -2.26 -27.20 -25.09
C PRO A 261 -3.75 -27.58 -25.04
N HIS A 262 -4.60 -26.61 -24.72
CA HIS A 262 -6.06 -26.74 -24.66
C HIS A 262 -6.55 -27.76 -23.62
N GLU A 263 -5.70 -28.14 -22.67
CA GLU A 263 -6.04 -29.08 -21.60
C GLU A 263 -6.67 -28.34 -20.41
N LYS A 264 -7.71 -28.94 -19.83
CA LYS A 264 -8.39 -28.45 -18.63
C LYS A 264 -7.86 -29.21 -17.43
N ILE A 265 -7.22 -28.49 -16.51
CA ILE A 265 -6.58 -29.03 -15.32
C ILE A 265 -7.32 -28.57 -14.07
N GLY A 266 -7.84 -29.52 -13.30
CA GLY A 266 -8.35 -29.27 -11.95
C GLY A 266 -7.22 -29.34 -10.92
N ILE A 267 -7.13 -28.38 -10.00
CA ILE A 267 -6.13 -28.36 -8.92
C ILE A 267 -6.85 -28.47 -7.58
N VAL A 268 -6.56 -29.53 -6.84
CA VAL A 268 -7.14 -29.82 -5.52
C VAL A 268 -6.10 -30.10 -4.47
N GLY A 269 -6.51 -30.02 -3.22
CA GLY A 269 -5.67 -30.29 -2.06
C GLY A 269 -6.25 -29.62 -0.82
N ARG A 270 -5.81 -30.07 0.36
CA ARG A 270 -6.22 -29.48 1.64
C ARG A 270 -5.88 -27.99 1.72
N THR A 271 -6.53 -27.28 2.64
CA THR A 271 -6.16 -25.88 2.95
C THR A 271 -4.70 -25.82 3.36
N GLY A 272 -3.93 -24.89 2.76
CA GLY A 272 -2.49 -24.79 2.98
C GLY A 272 -1.61 -25.74 2.16
N ALA A 273 -2.16 -26.52 1.22
CA ALA A 273 -1.38 -27.43 0.37
C ALA A 273 -0.52 -26.73 -0.72
N GLY A 274 -0.67 -25.41 -0.91
CA GLY A 274 0.09 -24.63 -1.90
C GLY A 274 -0.67 -24.32 -3.21
N LYS A 275 -1.99 -24.52 -3.28
CA LYS A 275 -2.82 -24.27 -4.48
C LYS A 275 -2.68 -22.83 -5.00
N SER A 276 -3.00 -21.83 -4.19
CA SER A 276 -2.86 -20.41 -4.57
C SER A 276 -1.39 -20.02 -4.78
N SER A 277 -0.45 -20.67 -4.11
CA SER A 277 0.98 -20.44 -4.36
C SER A 277 1.40 -20.89 -5.76
N LEU A 278 0.77 -21.94 -6.32
CA LEU A 278 1.02 -22.40 -7.68
C LEU A 278 0.54 -21.39 -8.73
N THR A 279 -0.62 -20.75 -8.52
CA THR A 279 -1.10 -19.69 -9.42
C THR A 279 -0.25 -18.43 -9.30
N LEU A 280 0.09 -18.00 -8.09
CA LEU A 280 1.00 -16.87 -7.88
C LEU A 280 2.38 -17.10 -8.52
N ALA A 281 2.88 -18.35 -8.51
CA ALA A 281 4.11 -18.74 -9.18
C ALA A 281 4.00 -18.63 -10.72
N LEU A 282 2.87 -19.04 -11.31
CA LEU A 282 2.64 -18.93 -12.76
C LEU A 282 2.66 -17.47 -13.25
N PHE A 283 2.11 -16.54 -12.46
CA PHE A 283 2.13 -15.11 -12.75
C PHE A 283 3.44 -14.41 -12.36
N ARG A 284 4.44 -15.18 -11.89
CA ARG A 284 5.71 -14.67 -11.32
C ARG A 284 5.49 -13.56 -10.30
N ILE A 285 4.46 -13.69 -9.45
CA ILE A 285 4.26 -12.80 -8.29
C ILE A 285 5.18 -13.23 -7.15
N ILE A 286 5.49 -14.52 -7.09
CA ILE A 286 6.53 -15.11 -6.25
C ILE A 286 7.55 -15.73 -7.20
N GLU A 287 8.81 -15.31 -7.08
CA GLU A 287 9.87 -15.80 -7.96
C GLU A 287 10.32 -17.22 -7.61
N ALA A 288 10.91 -17.90 -8.58
CA ALA A 288 11.44 -19.24 -8.39
C ALA A 288 12.61 -19.24 -7.41
N ALA A 289 12.63 -20.17 -6.46
CA ALA A 289 13.80 -20.47 -5.62
C ALA A 289 14.74 -21.48 -6.29
N SER A 290 14.17 -22.41 -7.07
CA SER A 290 14.91 -23.37 -7.91
C SER A 290 14.00 -23.92 -9.00
N GLY A 291 14.58 -24.41 -10.10
CA GLY A 291 13.82 -24.82 -11.28
C GLY A 291 13.17 -23.62 -11.97
N HIS A 292 12.30 -23.89 -12.93
CA HIS A 292 11.66 -22.85 -13.73
C HIS A 292 10.34 -23.32 -14.34
N ILE A 293 9.58 -22.38 -14.89
CA ILE A 293 8.33 -22.62 -15.60
C ILE A 293 8.54 -22.22 -17.05
N GLU A 294 8.17 -23.10 -17.98
CA GLU A 294 8.18 -22.84 -19.40
C GLU A 294 6.75 -22.73 -19.93
N ILE A 295 6.52 -21.77 -20.83
CA ILE A 295 5.28 -21.65 -21.60
C ILE A 295 5.65 -21.67 -23.09
N ASP A 296 5.11 -22.62 -23.84
CA ASP A 296 5.48 -22.90 -25.25
C ASP A 296 7.01 -22.92 -25.46
N ASP A 297 7.71 -23.79 -24.72
CA ASP A 297 9.17 -23.97 -24.72
C ASP A 297 9.99 -22.72 -24.34
N THR A 298 9.35 -21.64 -23.87
CA THR A 298 10.01 -20.40 -23.48
C THR A 298 10.07 -20.26 -21.97
N ASN A 299 11.27 -20.07 -21.42
CA ASN A 299 11.46 -19.89 -19.98
C ASN A 299 10.86 -18.57 -19.50
N THR A 300 9.84 -18.65 -18.66
CA THR A 300 9.14 -17.47 -18.13
C THR A 300 10.03 -16.57 -17.29
N SER A 301 11.10 -17.07 -16.68
CA SER A 301 12.05 -16.28 -15.88
C SER A 301 12.89 -15.30 -16.71
N GLU A 302 13.03 -15.54 -18.01
CA GLU A 302 13.81 -14.68 -18.92
C GLU A 302 12.96 -13.56 -19.52
N LEU A 303 11.63 -13.66 -19.43
CA LEU A 303 10.69 -12.69 -19.99
C LEU A 303 10.48 -11.49 -19.06
N GLY A 304 10.15 -10.33 -19.65
CA GLY A 304 9.60 -9.19 -18.91
C GLY A 304 8.23 -9.52 -18.31
N LEU A 305 7.94 -8.97 -17.13
CA LEU A 305 6.69 -9.26 -16.42
C LEU A 305 5.45 -8.79 -17.17
N ALA A 306 5.52 -7.66 -17.90
CA ALA A 306 4.41 -7.17 -18.69
C ALA A 306 4.12 -8.10 -19.88
N ASP A 307 5.16 -8.51 -20.61
CA ASP A 307 5.05 -9.43 -21.75
C ASP A 307 4.45 -10.78 -21.33
N LEU A 308 4.79 -11.28 -20.14
CA LEU A 308 4.19 -12.50 -19.57
C LEU A 308 2.74 -12.27 -19.11
N ARG A 309 2.50 -11.29 -18.24
CA ARG A 309 1.21 -11.12 -17.55
C ARG A 309 0.08 -10.66 -18.48
N HIS A 310 0.39 -9.91 -19.55
CA HIS A 310 -0.62 -9.53 -20.55
C HIS A 310 -1.15 -10.71 -21.37
N LYS A 311 -0.40 -11.82 -21.42
CA LYS A 311 -0.76 -13.04 -22.17
C LYS A 311 -1.43 -14.11 -21.32
N LEU A 312 -1.57 -13.86 -20.01
CA LEU A 312 -2.26 -14.71 -19.06
C LEU A 312 -3.54 -14.03 -18.58
N SER A 313 -4.59 -14.80 -18.32
CA SER A 313 -5.80 -14.28 -17.68
C SER A 313 -6.12 -15.02 -16.41
N ILE A 314 -6.65 -14.30 -15.43
CA ILE A 314 -7.06 -14.86 -14.14
C ILE A 314 -8.44 -14.33 -13.76
N ILE A 315 -9.28 -15.23 -13.25
CA ILE A 315 -10.50 -14.90 -12.54
C ILE A 315 -10.22 -15.17 -11.06
N PRO A 316 -10.03 -14.13 -10.23
CA PRO A 316 -9.66 -14.29 -8.83
C PRO A 316 -10.84 -14.75 -7.97
N GLN A 317 -10.52 -15.24 -6.77
CA GLN A 317 -11.49 -15.60 -5.73
C GLN A 317 -12.27 -14.38 -5.24
N ASP A 318 -11.55 -13.30 -4.94
CA ASP A 318 -12.12 -12.02 -4.52
C ASP A 318 -12.22 -11.04 -5.70
N ALA A 319 -13.41 -10.91 -6.27
CA ALA A 319 -13.68 -9.94 -7.33
C ALA A 319 -13.66 -8.50 -6.82
N GLN A 320 -12.65 -7.73 -7.24
CA GLN A 320 -12.53 -6.31 -6.91
C GLN A 320 -12.93 -5.41 -8.09
N VAL A 321 -13.65 -4.35 -7.77
CA VAL A 321 -14.05 -3.27 -8.69
C VAL A 321 -13.54 -1.96 -8.09
N PHE A 322 -12.87 -1.17 -8.92
CA PHE A 322 -12.32 0.12 -8.52
C PHE A 322 -13.36 1.23 -8.71
N GLU A 323 -13.24 2.28 -7.91
CA GLU A 323 -14.00 3.51 -8.14
C GLU A 323 -13.64 4.09 -9.50
N GLY A 324 -14.65 4.40 -10.32
CA GLY A 324 -14.46 4.83 -11.72
C GLY A 324 -15.65 4.42 -12.58
N SER A 325 -15.53 4.46 -13.90
CA SER A 325 -16.58 3.97 -14.81
C SER A 325 -16.52 2.45 -15.01
N ILE A 326 -17.61 1.84 -15.48
CA ILE A 326 -17.61 0.45 -15.94
C ILE A 326 -16.55 0.25 -17.04
N ARG A 327 -16.45 1.20 -17.98
CA ARG A 327 -15.41 1.24 -19.01
C ARG A 327 -14.00 1.15 -18.42
N SER A 328 -13.65 2.02 -17.47
CA SER A 328 -12.32 2.02 -16.84
C SER A 328 -12.02 0.74 -16.07
N ASN A 329 -13.06 0.10 -15.54
CA ASN A 329 -12.94 -1.18 -14.85
C ASN A 329 -12.75 -2.35 -15.82
N LEU A 330 -13.34 -2.31 -17.03
CA LEU A 330 -13.18 -3.35 -18.05
C LEU A 330 -11.87 -3.19 -18.82
N ASP A 331 -11.56 -1.96 -19.23
CA ASP A 331 -10.37 -1.57 -20.00
C ASP A 331 -9.72 -0.31 -19.39
N PRO A 332 -8.81 -0.48 -18.42
CA PRO A 332 -8.06 0.63 -17.86
C PRO A 332 -7.03 1.22 -18.84
N THR A 333 -6.71 0.51 -19.93
CA THR A 333 -5.70 0.92 -20.92
C THR A 333 -6.28 1.73 -22.08
N GLY A 334 -7.60 1.66 -22.30
CA GLY A 334 -8.27 2.30 -23.43
C GLY A 334 -7.88 1.72 -24.78
N CYS A 335 -7.51 0.43 -24.83
CA CYS A 335 -7.07 -0.26 -26.04
C CYS A 335 -8.21 -0.91 -26.84
N TYR A 336 -9.39 -1.09 -26.24
CA TYR A 336 -10.51 -1.81 -26.86
C TYR A 336 -11.64 -0.85 -27.27
N SER A 337 -12.35 -1.19 -28.35
CA SER A 337 -13.50 -0.41 -28.82
C SER A 337 -14.76 -0.69 -28.00
N ASP A 338 -15.72 0.24 -28.02
CA ASP A 338 -17.01 0.10 -27.34
C ASP A 338 -17.76 -1.18 -27.75
N GLU A 339 -17.67 -1.57 -29.02
CA GLU A 339 -18.29 -2.81 -29.51
C GLU A 339 -17.67 -4.05 -28.85
N GLN A 340 -16.35 -4.04 -28.62
CA GLN A 340 -15.67 -5.13 -27.93
C GLN A 340 -16.06 -5.18 -26.45
N LEU A 341 -16.17 -4.03 -25.80
CA LEU A 341 -16.64 -3.92 -24.41
C LEU A 341 -18.07 -4.44 -24.25
N TRP A 342 -18.98 -4.04 -25.15
CA TRP A 342 -20.35 -4.53 -25.16
C TRP A 342 -20.45 -6.02 -25.45
N ARG A 343 -19.63 -6.53 -26.36
CA ARG A 343 -19.56 -7.97 -26.64
C ARG A 343 -19.10 -8.75 -25.41
N ALA A 344 -18.10 -8.28 -24.69
CA ALA A 344 -17.65 -8.93 -23.45
C ALA A 344 -18.74 -8.93 -22.38
N LEU A 345 -19.45 -7.80 -22.20
CA LEU A 345 -20.58 -7.69 -21.27
C LEU A 345 -21.78 -8.58 -21.66
N GLU A 346 -21.97 -8.81 -22.96
CA GLU A 346 -23.01 -9.71 -23.47
C GLU A 346 -22.68 -11.16 -23.16
N LEU A 347 -21.45 -11.59 -23.47
CA LEU A 347 -20.96 -12.94 -23.19
C LEU A 347 -20.88 -13.25 -21.69
N SER A 348 -20.64 -12.23 -20.86
CA SER A 348 -20.64 -12.35 -19.40
C SER A 348 -22.03 -12.18 -18.77
N HIS A 349 -23.10 -12.02 -19.57
CA HIS A 349 -24.47 -11.80 -19.10
C HIS A 349 -24.67 -10.56 -18.20
N LEU A 350 -23.80 -9.55 -18.29
CA LEU A 350 -23.92 -8.30 -17.53
C LEU A 350 -24.56 -7.15 -18.31
N LYS A 351 -24.67 -7.27 -19.64
CA LYS A 351 -25.21 -6.22 -20.52
C LYS A 351 -26.53 -5.62 -20.04
N GLU A 352 -27.52 -6.46 -19.72
CA GLU A 352 -28.82 -5.99 -19.23
C GLU A 352 -28.71 -5.25 -17.89
N HIS A 353 -27.84 -5.73 -16.99
CA HIS A 353 -27.66 -5.08 -15.70
C HIS A 353 -27.04 -3.69 -15.86
N VAL A 354 -26.03 -3.56 -16.72
CA VAL A 354 -25.39 -2.27 -17.04
C VAL A 354 -26.40 -1.28 -17.65
N LEU A 355 -27.27 -1.75 -18.54
CA LEU A 355 -28.34 -0.92 -19.11
C LEU A 355 -29.35 -0.48 -18.05
N ARG A 356 -29.77 -1.37 -17.13
CA ARG A 356 -30.65 -1.01 -16.02
C ARG A 356 -30.01 0.01 -15.08
N MET A 357 -28.73 -0.16 -14.74
CA MET A 357 -28.00 0.82 -13.92
C MET A 357 -27.93 2.19 -14.60
N TYR A 358 -27.82 2.21 -15.93
CA TYR A 358 -27.88 3.45 -16.70
C TYR A 358 -29.28 4.08 -16.70
N GLU A 359 -30.36 3.29 -16.76
CA GLU A 359 -31.75 3.78 -16.67
C GLU A 359 -32.11 4.31 -15.28
N ASP A 360 -31.65 3.62 -14.23
CA ASP A 360 -31.91 3.93 -12.82
C ASP A 360 -31.04 5.10 -12.30
N ARG A 361 -30.15 5.65 -13.12
CA ARG A 361 -29.26 6.74 -12.71
C ARG A 361 -30.05 8.02 -12.43
N ASP A 362 -29.56 8.80 -11.46
CA ASP A 362 -30.11 10.12 -11.19
C ASP A 362 -29.91 11.03 -12.42
N LYS A 363 -31.02 11.47 -13.03
CA LYS A 363 -31.03 12.30 -14.25
C LYS A 363 -30.37 13.67 -14.07
N GLU A 364 -30.04 14.06 -12.84
CA GLU A 364 -29.29 15.28 -12.53
C GLU A 364 -27.77 15.15 -12.77
N SER A 365 -27.25 13.94 -12.98
CA SER A 365 -25.85 13.74 -13.39
C SER A 365 -25.69 13.94 -14.91
N SER A 366 -25.43 15.18 -15.31
CA SER A 366 -25.31 15.62 -16.72
C SER A 366 -24.13 15.02 -17.51
N ASP A 367 -23.24 14.27 -16.84
CA ASP A 367 -21.92 13.93 -17.37
C ASP A 367 -21.83 12.48 -17.88
N ILE A 368 -22.91 11.69 -17.81
CA ILE A 368 -22.94 10.28 -18.25
C ILE A 368 -23.67 10.15 -19.59
N GLU A 369 -22.89 10.13 -20.67
CA GLU A 369 -23.39 10.02 -22.05
C GLU A 369 -23.66 8.57 -22.50
N SER A 370 -22.95 7.59 -21.93
CA SER A 370 -23.07 6.16 -22.28
C SER A 370 -23.29 5.28 -21.04
N ALA A 371 -23.95 4.14 -21.23
CA ALA A 371 -24.12 3.13 -20.17
C ALA A 371 -22.79 2.51 -19.70
N LEU A 372 -21.75 2.56 -20.54
CA LEU A 372 -20.39 2.15 -20.15
C LEU A 372 -19.72 3.14 -19.18
N ASP A 373 -20.23 4.37 -19.10
CA ASP A 373 -19.66 5.43 -18.26
C ASP A 373 -20.36 5.55 -16.90
N VAL A 374 -21.28 4.62 -16.59
CA VAL A 374 -21.91 4.53 -15.27
C VAL A 374 -20.85 4.35 -14.18
N THR A 375 -20.96 5.17 -13.13
CA THR A 375 -20.01 5.22 -12.02
C THR A 375 -20.14 3.99 -11.11
N MET A 376 -19.02 3.32 -10.89
CA MET A 376 -18.81 2.27 -9.91
C MET A 376 -18.29 2.85 -8.60
N SER A 377 -18.91 2.44 -7.49
CA SER A 377 -18.46 2.81 -6.15
C SER A 377 -17.26 1.96 -5.72
N GLU A 378 -16.45 2.47 -4.79
CA GLU A 378 -15.29 1.76 -4.24
C GLU A 378 -15.67 0.35 -3.75
N GLY A 379 -14.90 -0.66 -4.17
CA GLY A 379 -15.15 -2.07 -3.85
C GLY A 379 -16.36 -2.69 -4.55
N GLY A 380 -16.98 -1.97 -5.48
CA GLY A 380 -18.17 -2.43 -6.22
C GLY A 380 -19.38 -2.64 -5.32
N SER A 381 -19.59 -1.76 -4.32
CA SER A 381 -20.72 -1.87 -3.38
C SER A 381 -22.10 -1.77 -4.04
N ASN A 382 -22.15 -1.26 -5.27
CA ASN A 382 -23.33 -1.19 -6.12
C ASN A 382 -23.59 -2.46 -6.96
N LEU A 383 -22.72 -3.47 -6.88
CA LEU A 383 -22.88 -4.77 -7.53
C LEU A 383 -23.04 -5.88 -6.49
N SER A 384 -23.86 -6.87 -6.80
CA SER A 384 -23.92 -8.10 -6.02
C SER A 384 -22.61 -8.89 -6.12
N VAL A 385 -22.38 -9.81 -5.19
CA VAL A 385 -21.17 -10.66 -5.21
C VAL A 385 -21.04 -11.42 -6.54
N GLY A 386 -22.13 -12.00 -7.05
CA GLY A 386 -22.17 -12.68 -8.34
C GLY A 386 -21.89 -11.74 -9.52
N GLN A 387 -22.46 -10.54 -9.51
CA GLN A 387 -22.22 -9.54 -10.57
C GLN A 387 -20.77 -9.07 -10.63
N ARG A 388 -20.11 -8.90 -9.47
CA ARG A 388 -18.67 -8.61 -9.43
C ARG A 388 -17.86 -9.74 -10.07
N GLN A 389 -18.26 -11.00 -9.84
CA GLN A 389 -17.60 -12.14 -10.47
C GLN A 389 -17.80 -12.16 -12.00
N LEU A 390 -19.00 -11.87 -12.48
CA LEU A 390 -19.28 -11.74 -13.91
C LEU A 390 -18.50 -10.57 -14.54
N MET A 391 -18.21 -9.50 -13.78
CA MET A 391 -17.36 -8.41 -14.25
C MET A 391 -15.92 -8.87 -14.43
N CYS A 392 -15.40 -9.69 -13.52
CA CYS A 392 -14.10 -10.35 -13.69
C CYS A 392 -14.08 -11.29 -14.90
N LEU A 393 -15.17 -12.02 -15.14
CA LEU A 393 -15.33 -12.84 -16.35
C LEU A 393 -15.29 -11.99 -17.63
N ALA A 394 -15.99 -10.85 -17.65
CA ALA A 394 -15.95 -9.91 -18.79
C ALA A 394 -14.52 -9.41 -19.06
N ARG A 395 -13.75 -9.08 -18.00
CA ARG A 395 -12.33 -8.72 -18.13
C ARG A 395 -11.48 -9.84 -18.74
N ALA A 396 -11.69 -11.08 -18.28
CA ALA A 396 -10.98 -12.25 -18.81
C ALA A 396 -11.34 -12.56 -20.28
N LEU A 397 -12.57 -12.25 -20.70
CA LEU A 397 -13.02 -12.40 -22.09
C LEU A 397 -12.40 -11.36 -23.03
N LEU A 398 -12.16 -10.13 -22.54
CA LEU A 398 -11.54 -9.05 -23.32
C LEU A 398 -10.07 -9.33 -23.62
N ILE A 399 -9.35 -9.96 -22.68
CA ILE A 399 -7.92 -10.22 -22.82
C ILE A 399 -7.70 -11.45 -23.73
N PRO A 400 -6.97 -11.30 -24.85
CA PRO A 400 -6.61 -12.43 -25.70
C PRO A 400 -5.47 -13.24 -25.06
N SER A 401 -5.83 -14.19 -24.20
CA SER A 401 -4.90 -15.12 -23.54
C SER A 401 -5.12 -16.55 -24.00
N ALA A 402 -4.04 -17.32 -24.14
CA ALA A 402 -4.13 -18.77 -24.41
C ALA A 402 -4.30 -19.59 -23.12
N ILE A 403 -3.95 -19.00 -21.97
CA ILE A 403 -3.97 -19.66 -20.64
C ILE A 403 -4.89 -18.86 -19.72
N LEU A 404 -5.87 -19.56 -19.14
CA LEU A 404 -6.83 -19.03 -18.18
C LEU A 404 -6.69 -19.72 -16.83
N VAL A 405 -6.59 -18.93 -15.76
CA VAL A 405 -6.58 -19.41 -14.38
C VAL A 405 -7.90 -19.04 -13.71
N LEU A 406 -8.57 -20.03 -13.13
CA LEU A 406 -9.79 -19.86 -12.34
C LEU A 406 -9.45 -20.15 -10.88
N ASP A 407 -9.43 -19.13 -10.02
CA ASP A 407 -9.15 -19.29 -8.59
C ASP A 407 -10.46 -19.20 -7.81
N GLU A 408 -11.09 -20.35 -7.53
CA GLU A 408 -12.32 -20.44 -6.73
C GLU A 408 -13.46 -19.51 -7.19
N ALA A 409 -13.57 -19.28 -8.50
CA ALA A 409 -14.48 -18.31 -9.09
C ALA A 409 -15.98 -18.50 -8.78
N THR A 410 -16.37 -19.57 -8.08
CA THR A 410 -17.77 -19.96 -7.82
C THR A 410 -18.10 -20.07 -6.32
N ALA A 411 -17.13 -19.80 -5.43
CA ALA A 411 -17.26 -20.09 -4.00
C ALA A 411 -18.35 -19.25 -3.31
N ALA A 412 -18.45 -17.97 -3.66
CA ALA A 412 -19.35 -16.99 -3.03
C ALA A 412 -20.56 -16.59 -3.90
N VAL A 413 -20.82 -17.38 -4.95
CA VAL A 413 -21.81 -17.07 -5.98
C VAL A 413 -23.02 -18.00 -5.86
N ASP A 414 -24.20 -17.48 -6.17
CA ASP A 414 -25.45 -18.25 -6.21
C ASP A 414 -25.43 -19.29 -7.34
N VAL A 415 -26.29 -20.31 -7.24
CA VAL A 415 -26.31 -21.46 -8.17
C VAL A 415 -26.63 -21.03 -9.61
N GLU A 416 -27.47 -20.01 -9.79
CA GLU A 416 -27.84 -19.54 -11.13
C GLU A 416 -26.65 -18.85 -11.81
N THR A 417 -26.01 -17.91 -11.11
CA THR A 417 -24.82 -17.22 -11.62
C THR A 417 -23.64 -18.18 -11.83
N ASP A 418 -23.45 -19.18 -10.95
CA ASP A 418 -22.42 -20.23 -11.13
C ASP A 418 -22.64 -21.01 -12.43
N ARG A 419 -23.90 -21.41 -12.70
CA ARG A 419 -24.25 -22.11 -13.94
C ARG A 419 -23.95 -21.27 -15.18
N VAL A 420 -24.30 -19.99 -15.15
CA VAL A 420 -24.02 -19.04 -16.24
C VAL A 420 -22.51 -18.93 -16.47
N LEU A 421 -21.74 -18.71 -15.40
CA LEU A 421 -20.28 -18.59 -15.46
C LEU A 421 -19.63 -19.86 -16.02
N GLN A 422 -20.03 -21.05 -15.55
CA GLN A 422 -19.54 -22.32 -16.05
C GLN A 422 -19.89 -22.54 -17.53
N GLN A 423 -21.10 -22.16 -17.95
CA GLN A 423 -21.52 -22.28 -19.34
C GLN A 423 -20.70 -21.38 -20.27
N THR A 424 -20.53 -20.10 -19.92
CA THR A 424 -19.69 -19.17 -20.67
C THR A 424 -18.25 -19.65 -20.73
N ILE A 425 -17.70 -20.18 -19.63
CA ILE A 425 -16.33 -20.71 -19.62
C ILE A 425 -16.19 -21.88 -20.60
N ARG A 426 -17.18 -22.78 -20.65
CA ARG A 426 -17.16 -23.93 -21.57
C ARG A 426 -17.29 -23.52 -23.04
N SER A 427 -18.06 -22.48 -23.35
CA SER A 427 -18.26 -22.02 -24.73
C SER A 427 -17.12 -21.14 -25.23
N GLU A 428 -16.75 -20.12 -24.47
CA GLU A 428 -15.83 -19.06 -24.93
C GLU A 428 -14.35 -19.41 -24.73
N PHE A 429 -14.03 -20.30 -23.79
CA PHE A 429 -12.65 -20.70 -23.50
C PHE A 429 -12.32 -22.13 -23.93
N LYS A 430 -13.08 -22.69 -24.88
CA LYS A 430 -12.89 -24.07 -25.37
C LYS A 430 -11.48 -24.32 -25.92
N ASP A 431 -10.92 -23.33 -26.62
CA ASP A 431 -9.61 -23.42 -27.25
C ASP A 431 -8.49 -22.85 -26.36
N ARG A 432 -8.70 -22.76 -25.04
CA ARG A 432 -7.69 -22.26 -24.09
C ARG A 432 -7.27 -23.36 -23.13
N THR A 433 -6.03 -23.31 -22.66
CA THR A 433 -5.56 -24.13 -21.54
C THR A 433 -6.14 -23.53 -20.25
N ILE A 434 -6.85 -24.31 -19.45
CA ILE A 434 -7.56 -23.83 -18.26
C ILE A 434 -7.01 -24.50 -17.02
N LEU A 435 -6.59 -23.71 -16.03
CA LEU A 435 -6.20 -24.20 -14.71
C LEU A 435 -7.25 -23.75 -13.69
N THR A 436 -7.96 -24.71 -13.11
CA THR A 436 -9.05 -24.45 -12.17
C THR A 436 -8.65 -24.87 -10.77
N ILE A 437 -8.42 -23.92 -9.87
CA ILE A 437 -8.37 -24.18 -8.44
C ILE A 437 -9.81 -24.22 -7.94
N ALA A 438 -10.19 -25.35 -7.35
CA ALA A 438 -11.52 -25.50 -6.78
C ALA A 438 -11.49 -26.12 -5.39
N HIS A 439 -12.36 -25.59 -4.52
CA HIS A 439 -12.80 -26.27 -3.30
C HIS A 439 -14.05 -27.13 -3.52
N ARG A 440 -14.82 -26.87 -4.58
CA ARG A 440 -16.00 -27.67 -4.96
C ARG A 440 -15.61 -28.68 -6.04
N LEU A 441 -15.56 -29.96 -5.69
CA LEU A 441 -15.15 -31.03 -6.61
C LEU A 441 -15.99 -31.07 -7.89
N ASN A 442 -17.29 -30.75 -7.83
CA ASN A 442 -18.17 -30.66 -9.02
C ASN A 442 -17.60 -29.79 -10.15
N THR A 443 -16.90 -28.70 -9.82
CA THR A 443 -16.38 -27.78 -10.84
C THR A 443 -15.19 -28.33 -11.62
N ILE A 444 -14.51 -29.36 -11.08
CA ILE A 444 -13.31 -29.96 -11.68
C ILE A 444 -13.53 -31.39 -12.18
N MET A 445 -14.69 -32.00 -11.93
CA MET A 445 -15.01 -33.34 -12.42
C MET A 445 -14.98 -33.41 -13.96
N ASP A 446 -15.28 -32.28 -14.63
CA ASP A 446 -15.25 -32.16 -16.09
C ASP A 446 -13.86 -31.75 -16.64
N SER A 447 -12.81 -31.82 -15.81
CA SER A 447 -11.42 -31.55 -16.22
C SER A 447 -10.81 -32.76 -16.91
N ASP A 448 -9.92 -32.54 -17.87
CA ASP A 448 -9.20 -33.62 -18.55
C ASP A 448 -8.30 -34.38 -17.57
N ARG A 449 -7.64 -33.64 -16.67
CA ARG A 449 -6.79 -34.18 -15.60
C ARG A 449 -6.89 -33.37 -14.32
N ILE A 450 -6.57 -34.02 -13.20
CA ILE A 450 -6.58 -33.42 -11.87
C ILE A 450 -5.20 -33.54 -11.25
N VAL A 451 -4.68 -32.42 -10.75
CA VAL A 451 -3.49 -32.32 -9.90
C VAL A 451 -3.93 -32.30 -8.45
N VAL A 452 -3.51 -33.29 -7.67
CA VAL A 452 -3.69 -33.31 -6.22
C VAL A 452 -2.39 -32.83 -5.57
N LEU A 453 -2.46 -31.68 -4.90
CA LEU A 453 -1.37 -31.10 -4.14
C LEU A 453 -1.45 -31.52 -2.67
N GLU A 454 -0.32 -31.98 -2.13
CA GLU A 454 -0.14 -32.29 -0.72
C GLU A 454 1.20 -31.73 -0.23
N GLN A 455 1.15 -30.92 0.84
CA GLN A 455 2.32 -30.33 1.50
C GLN A 455 3.35 -29.65 0.55
N GLY A 456 2.85 -29.04 -0.54
CA GLY A 456 3.68 -28.36 -1.53
C GLY A 456 4.29 -29.27 -2.60
N GLN A 457 3.84 -30.51 -2.74
CA GLN A 457 4.25 -31.47 -3.77
C GLN A 457 3.04 -31.98 -4.55
N ILE A 458 3.26 -32.46 -5.78
CA ILE A 458 2.24 -33.18 -6.54
C ILE A 458 2.18 -34.61 -6.01
N ALA A 459 1.07 -34.98 -5.39
CA ALA A 459 0.83 -36.33 -4.93
C ALA A 459 0.27 -37.21 -6.05
N GLU A 460 -0.67 -36.67 -6.85
CA GLU A 460 -1.35 -37.40 -7.92
C GLU A 460 -1.59 -36.49 -9.12
N PHE A 461 -1.51 -37.06 -10.34
CA PHE A 461 -1.76 -36.31 -11.57
C PHE A 461 -2.27 -37.22 -12.71
N ASP A 462 -3.59 -37.40 -12.79
CA ASP A 462 -4.24 -38.28 -13.76
C ASP A 462 -5.68 -37.80 -14.05
N SER A 463 -6.42 -38.48 -14.94
CA SER A 463 -7.83 -38.19 -15.20
C SER A 463 -8.71 -38.45 -13.98
N PRO A 464 -9.83 -37.72 -13.82
CA PRO A 464 -10.76 -37.93 -12.71
C PRO A 464 -11.22 -39.39 -12.59
N GLU A 465 -11.50 -40.04 -13.73
CA GLU A 465 -11.93 -41.45 -13.78
C GLU A 465 -10.87 -42.42 -13.25
N ASN A 466 -9.59 -42.21 -13.60
CA ASN A 466 -8.49 -43.06 -13.15
C ASN A 466 -8.24 -42.88 -11.65
N LEU A 467 -8.33 -41.64 -11.16
CA LEU A 467 -8.14 -41.33 -9.74
C LEU A 467 -9.29 -41.88 -8.88
N LEU A 468 -10.53 -41.90 -9.38
CA LEU A 468 -11.69 -42.48 -8.67
C LEU A 468 -11.71 -44.01 -8.66
N LYS A 469 -11.14 -44.67 -9.68
CA LYS A 469 -11.00 -46.14 -9.68
C LYS A 469 -10.04 -46.62 -8.59
N ARG A 470 -9.07 -45.78 -8.21
CA ARG A 470 -8.08 -46.06 -7.18
C ARG A 470 -8.63 -45.69 -5.80
N LYS A 471 -9.16 -46.69 -5.07
CA LYS A 471 -9.67 -46.49 -3.69
C LYS A 471 -8.58 -46.03 -2.70
N ASP A 472 -7.31 -46.21 -3.04
CA ASP A 472 -6.13 -45.73 -2.30
C ASP A 472 -5.75 -44.27 -2.59
N SER A 473 -6.39 -43.63 -3.59
CA SER A 473 -6.02 -42.28 -4.00
C SER A 473 -6.50 -41.20 -3.04
N LEU A 474 -5.71 -40.15 -2.89
CA LEU A 474 -6.08 -38.96 -2.12
C LEU A 474 -7.30 -38.30 -2.74
N PHE A 475 -7.40 -38.27 -4.07
CA PHE A 475 -8.59 -37.76 -4.75
C PHE A 475 -9.85 -38.55 -4.40
N TYR A 476 -9.79 -39.88 -4.33
CA TYR A 476 -10.93 -40.71 -3.92
C TYR A 476 -11.37 -40.38 -2.49
N SER A 477 -10.42 -40.20 -1.57
CA SER A 477 -10.72 -39.81 -0.19
C SER A 477 -11.43 -38.45 -0.11
N LEU A 478 -10.96 -37.46 -0.88
CA LEU A 478 -11.58 -36.13 -0.97
C LEU A 478 -12.99 -36.21 -1.59
N SER A 479 -13.16 -37.02 -2.63
CA SER A 479 -14.45 -37.25 -3.29
C SER A 479 -15.45 -37.97 -2.39
N LYS A 480 -14.98 -38.90 -1.55
CA LYS A 480 -15.79 -39.55 -0.53
C LYS A 480 -16.24 -38.56 0.55
N GLU A 481 -15.31 -37.76 1.09
CA GLU A 481 -15.64 -36.70 2.06
C GLU A 481 -16.60 -35.65 1.48
N GLY A 482 -16.47 -35.34 0.19
CA GLY A 482 -17.35 -34.44 -0.55
C GLY A 482 -18.71 -35.03 -0.93
N GLY A 483 -18.97 -36.31 -0.67
CA GLY A 483 -20.23 -36.98 -0.99
C GLY A 483 -20.44 -37.33 -2.47
N PHE A 484 -19.36 -37.40 -3.25
CA PHE A 484 -19.40 -37.73 -4.69
C PHE A 484 -19.25 -39.23 -5.00
N VAL A 485 -18.96 -40.03 -3.97
CA VAL A 485 -18.88 -41.49 -4.05
C VAL A 485 -19.79 -42.05 -2.97
N GLU A 486 -20.83 -42.79 -3.37
CA GLU A 486 -21.70 -43.51 -2.44
C GLU A 486 -20.96 -44.73 -1.86
N ASP A 487 -21.11 -44.98 -0.56
CA ASP A 487 -20.71 -46.26 0.02
C ASP A 487 -21.57 -47.36 -0.63
N GLU A 488 -20.93 -48.33 -1.28
CA GLU A 488 -21.60 -49.59 -1.66
C GLU A 488 -22.27 -50.13 -0.40
N LYS A 489 -23.61 -50.08 -0.34
CA LYS A 489 -24.38 -50.74 0.71
C LYS A 489 -23.92 -52.20 0.73
N PRO A 490 -23.62 -52.79 1.91
CA PRO A 490 -23.37 -54.21 1.97
C PRO A 490 -24.62 -54.92 1.43
N GLU A 491 -24.45 -55.76 0.41
CA GLU A 491 -25.47 -56.71 0.01
C GLU A 491 -25.70 -57.62 1.23
N ASP A 492 -26.80 -57.39 1.94
CA ASP A 492 -27.29 -58.28 2.98
C ASP A 492 -27.57 -59.65 2.32
N SER A 493 -26.69 -60.60 2.59
CA SER A 493 -26.76 -62.01 2.22
C SER A 493 -27.74 -62.81 3.08
#